data_AF-W6R7H7-F1
#
_entry.id   AF-W6R7H7-F1
#
_cell.length_a   1.000
_cell.length_b   1.000
_cell.length_c   1.000
_cell.angle_alpha   90.00
_cell.angle_beta   90.00
_cell.angle_gamma   90.00
#
_symmetry.space_group_name_H-M   'P 1'
#
loop_
_entity.id
_entity.type
_entity.pdbx_description
1 polymer ?
#
loop_
_entity_poly.entity_id
_entity_poly.type
_entity_poly.pdbx_seq_one_letter_code
_entity_poly.pdbx_strand_id
1 'polypeptide(L)'
;MSADTQLHDAAAPILFHPDLHKRNIFVSDDDPSIITGIIDWQSSSIEPAFWYADEIPDFASCSPSSELPSGNLNNSELCRDTFEVCTQFLTPKLVLPRMMDEGMFRPLRYCYRTWKDCAVAFRQELIETSRDWEALGLVGSCPFVSPRPEELAVHRKEYRCFEAAQNLKRDLSNLPDCASDGWVPPEIWEEAKLQNKAMFDGMLQAVLTNEDPNEDEPIRDERDLRDIWPFDLPDE
;
A
#
# COMPACT_ATOMS: atom_id res chain seq x y z
N MET A 1 4.40 28.26 -11.24
CA MET A 1 4.62 27.82 -9.86
C MET A 1 3.38 28.19 -9.06
N SER A 2 2.88 27.30 -8.21
CA SER A 2 1.67 27.58 -7.41
C SER A 2 1.90 28.81 -6.52
N ALA A 3 0.90 29.68 -6.40
CA ALA A 3 0.92 30.81 -5.47
C ALA A 3 0.58 30.37 -4.03
N ASP A 4 0.17 29.10 -3.86
CA ASP A 4 -0.15 28.52 -2.56
C ASP A 4 1.13 28.17 -1.79
N THR A 5 1.33 28.88 -0.68
CA THR A 5 2.50 28.70 0.19
C THR A 5 2.46 27.35 0.91
N GLN A 6 1.26 26.82 1.20
CA GLN A 6 1.12 25.52 1.88
C GLN A 6 1.58 24.37 1.00
N LEU A 7 1.23 24.40 -0.30
CA LEU A 7 1.67 23.38 -1.25
C LEU A 7 3.19 23.41 -1.45
N HIS A 8 3.80 24.59 -1.47
CA HIS A 8 5.25 24.73 -1.54
C HIS A 8 5.94 24.16 -0.30
N ASP A 9 5.40 24.43 0.88
CA ASP A 9 5.95 23.92 2.15
C ASP A 9 5.75 22.40 2.29
N ALA A 10 4.63 21.86 1.81
CA ALA A 10 4.38 20.42 1.76
C ALA A 10 5.29 19.69 0.76
N ALA A 11 5.75 20.40 -0.27
CA ALA A 11 6.73 19.92 -1.23
C ALA A 11 8.19 20.18 -0.80
N ALA A 12 8.43 20.62 0.44
CA ALA A 12 9.78 20.89 0.93
C ALA A 12 10.69 19.67 0.77
N PRO A 13 11.93 19.85 0.28
CA PRO A 13 12.83 18.73 0.06
C PRO A 13 13.28 18.10 1.38
N ILE A 14 13.23 16.77 1.43
CA ILE A 14 13.72 15.95 2.54
C ILE A 14 14.57 14.79 2.02
N LEU A 15 15.67 14.50 2.73
CA LEU A 15 16.35 13.23 2.63
C LEU A 15 15.62 12.25 3.57
N PHE A 16 15.06 11.18 3.02
CA PHE A 16 14.30 10.19 3.78
C PHE A 16 14.81 8.78 3.48
N HIS A 17 14.74 7.90 4.48
CA HIS A 17 15.10 6.50 4.35
C HIS A 17 13.84 5.68 4.00
N PRO A 18 13.61 5.30 2.72
CA PRO A 18 12.34 4.74 2.28
C PRO A 18 12.03 3.34 2.82
N ASP A 19 13.03 2.63 3.35
CA ASP A 19 12.87 1.26 3.88
C ASP A 19 13.28 1.18 5.37
N LEU A 20 12.80 2.12 6.18
CA LEU A 20 13.16 2.20 7.60
C LEU A 20 12.36 1.20 8.44
N HIS A 21 12.72 -0.09 8.33
CA HIS A 21 12.13 -1.17 9.13
C HIS A 21 13.08 -1.68 10.22
N LYS A 22 12.57 -2.43 11.21
CA LYS A 22 13.34 -2.96 12.37
C LYS A 22 14.68 -3.60 12.02
N ARG A 23 14.75 -4.35 10.90
CA ARG A 23 15.98 -5.05 10.47
C ARG A 23 17.08 -4.13 9.95
N ASN A 24 16.77 -2.85 9.71
CA ASN A 24 17.72 -1.82 9.26
C ASN A 24 18.18 -0.90 10.41
N ILE A 25 17.75 -1.18 11.65
CA ILE A 25 18.08 -0.40 12.86
C ILE A 25 18.88 -1.29 13.81
N PHE A 26 20.13 -0.91 14.06
CA PHE A 26 20.97 -1.53 15.09
C PHE A 26 20.83 -0.77 16.40
N VAL A 27 20.77 -1.53 17.49
CA VAL A 27 20.71 -1.00 18.87
C VAL A 27 21.90 -1.54 19.67
N SER A 28 22.17 -0.97 20.84
CA SER A 28 23.25 -1.44 21.73
C SER A 28 22.85 -2.76 22.41
N ASP A 29 23.83 -3.67 22.55
CA ASP A 29 23.66 -4.91 23.32
C ASP A 29 23.44 -4.65 24.81
N ASP A 30 24.02 -3.57 25.35
CA ASP A 30 23.93 -3.20 26.76
C ASP A 30 22.64 -2.41 27.07
N ASP A 31 22.20 -1.55 26.13
CA ASP A 31 20.98 -0.74 26.24
C ASP A 31 20.23 -0.63 24.90
N PRO A 32 19.17 -1.44 24.68
CA PRO A 32 18.40 -1.45 23.44
C PRO A 32 17.65 -0.14 23.13
N SER A 33 17.60 0.83 24.04
CA SER A 33 17.04 2.16 23.77
C SER A 33 17.98 3.05 22.95
N ILE A 34 19.26 2.66 22.86
CA ILE A 34 20.29 3.41 22.14
C ILE A 34 20.45 2.82 20.73
N ILE A 35 20.10 3.62 19.73
CA ILE A 35 20.37 3.31 18.32
C ILE A 35 21.87 3.48 18.05
N THR A 36 22.52 2.41 17.60
CA THR A 36 23.95 2.37 17.27
C THR A 36 24.23 2.55 15.79
N GLY A 37 23.25 2.27 14.92
CA GLY A 37 23.39 2.47 13.49
C GLY A 37 22.09 2.30 12.71
N ILE A 38 22.01 2.96 11.57
CA ILE A 38 20.97 2.79 10.56
C ILE A 38 21.67 2.45 9.24
N ILE A 39 21.31 1.33 8.63
CA ILE A 39 21.91 0.84 7.38
C ILE A 39 20.90 0.91 6.23
N ASP A 40 21.32 0.47 5.04
CA ASP A 40 20.47 0.33 3.84
C ASP A 40 20.02 1.64 3.18
N TRP A 41 20.90 2.64 3.19
CA TRP A 41 20.66 3.96 2.59
C TRP A 41 20.63 3.98 1.05
N GLN A 42 20.82 2.85 0.37
CA GLN A 42 21.03 2.78 -1.08
C GLN A 42 19.85 3.29 -1.92
N SER A 43 18.64 3.29 -1.36
CA SER A 43 17.41 3.81 -2.00
C SER A 43 17.03 5.22 -1.54
N SER A 44 17.84 5.86 -0.69
CA SER A 44 17.52 7.19 -0.17
C SER A 44 17.72 8.27 -1.24
N SER A 45 16.76 9.18 -1.34
CA SER A 45 16.77 10.30 -2.28
C SER A 45 16.32 11.58 -1.57
N ILE A 46 16.59 12.73 -2.20
CA ILE A 46 16.00 14.01 -1.81
C ILE A 46 14.70 14.16 -2.60
N GLU A 47 13.57 13.96 -1.93
CA GLU A 47 12.23 14.02 -2.53
C GLU A 47 11.34 15.03 -1.78
N PRO A 48 10.20 15.44 -2.35
CA PRO A 48 9.21 16.25 -1.64
C PRO A 48 8.66 15.56 -0.39
N ALA A 49 8.44 16.31 0.69
CA ALA A 49 8.00 15.75 1.96
C ALA A 49 6.68 14.97 1.89
N PHE A 50 5.74 15.39 1.04
CA PHE A 50 4.48 14.66 0.84
C PHE A 50 4.66 13.22 0.35
N TRP A 51 5.82 12.84 -0.19
CA TRP A 51 6.06 11.49 -0.68
C TRP A 51 6.04 10.44 0.44
N TYR A 52 6.64 10.79 1.58
CA TYR A 52 6.82 9.90 2.72
C TYR A 52 5.93 10.27 3.90
N ALA A 53 5.02 11.23 3.70
CA ALA A 53 4.17 11.76 4.75
C ALA A 53 3.35 10.67 5.43
N ASP A 54 2.85 9.68 4.68
CA ASP A 54 1.95 8.63 5.20
C ASP A 54 2.65 7.30 5.44
N GLU A 55 3.99 7.26 5.32
CA GLU A 55 4.77 6.06 5.61
C GLU A 55 4.76 5.77 7.11
N ILE A 56 4.34 4.55 7.47
CA ILE A 56 4.33 4.06 8.84
C ILE A 56 5.31 2.88 8.92
N PRO A 57 6.42 3.00 9.68
CA PRO A 57 7.36 1.90 9.85
C PRO A 57 6.73 0.65 10.47
N ASP A 58 7.33 -0.51 10.23
CA ASP A 58 6.88 -1.81 10.75
C ASP A 58 6.93 -1.93 12.29
N PHE A 59 7.72 -1.09 12.96
CA PHE A 59 7.75 -0.98 14.42
C PHE A 59 6.66 -0.09 15.00
N ALA A 60 6.03 0.74 14.16
CA ALA A 60 4.87 1.53 14.52
C ALA A 60 3.56 0.90 14.01
N SER A 61 3.64 -0.13 13.17
CA SER A 61 2.50 -0.83 12.59
C SER A 61 1.93 -1.91 13.52
N CYS A 62 0.61 -2.05 13.56
CA CYS A 62 -0.06 -3.16 14.24
C CYS A 62 0.07 -4.45 13.45
N SER A 63 0.88 -5.41 13.94
CA SER A 63 0.88 -6.75 13.36
C SER A 63 -0.20 -7.61 14.02
N PRO A 64 -1.16 -8.17 13.25
CA PRO A 64 -2.20 -9.07 13.79
C PRO A 64 -1.62 -10.36 14.39
N SER A 65 -0.36 -10.70 14.12
CA SER A 65 0.32 -11.89 14.64
C SER A 65 0.97 -11.73 16.02
N SER A 66 0.82 -10.58 16.68
CA SER A 66 1.38 -10.35 18.02
C SER A 66 0.44 -10.81 19.15
N GLU A 67 -0.16 -11.99 19.04
CA GLU A 67 -0.73 -12.68 20.21
C GLU A 67 0.42 -13.28 21.04
N LEU A 68 1.16 -12.42 21.73
CA LEU A 68 1.98 -12.90 22.85
C LEU A 68 1.03 -13.29 24.00
N PRO A 69 1.20 -14.47 24.61
CA PRO A 69 0.31 -14.94 25.66
C PRO A 69 0.72 -14.29 26.97
N SER A 70 0.39 -13.02 27.20
CA SER A 70 0.55 -12.35 28.50
C SER A 70 -0.25 -11.06 28.52
N GLY A 71 -1.22 -10.95 29.42
CA GLY A 71 -2.14 -9.80 29.61
C GLY A 71 -1.50 -8.46 29.98
N ASN A 72 -0.51 -8.00 29.21
CA ASN A 72 -0.05 -6.62 29.16
C ASN A 72 -0.79 -5.88 28.04
N LEU A 73 -1.02 -4.58 28.24
CA LEU A 73 -1.58 -3.65 27.25
C LEU A 73 -1.10 -3.99 25.82
N ASN A 74 -1.97 -3.81 24.82
CA ASN A 74 -1.66 -4.04 23.42
C ASN A 74 -0.48 -3.15 22.99
N ASN A 75 0.77 -3.59 23.23
CA ASN A 75 1.99 -2.80 23.06
C ASN A 75 2.12 -2.25 21.64
N SER A 76 1.48 -2.92 20.68
CA SER A 76 1.42 -2.50 19.30
C SER A 76 0.59 -1.23 19.09
N GLU A 77 -0.54 -1.09 19.78
CA GLU A 77 -1.33 0.15 19.77
C GLU A 77 -0.53 1.29 20.41
N LEU A 78 0.18 1.01 21.50
CA LEU A 78 1.03 2.01 22.16
C LEU A 78 2.15 2.50 21.24
N CYS A 79 2.82 1.61 20.49
CA CYS A 79 3.85 2.01 19.53
C CYS A 79 3.30 2.89 18.42
N ARG A 80 2.13 2.53 17.86
CA ARG A 80 1.45 3.32 16.83
C ARG A 80 1.06 4.71 17.36
N ASP A 81 0.40 4.76 18.51
CA ASP A 81 -0.07 6.01 19.10
C ASP A 81 1.11 6.91 19.49
N THR A 82 2.20 6.31 20.00
CA THR A 82 3.46 7.02 20.28
C THR A 82 4.09 7.55 18.98
N PHE A 83 4.10 6.76 17.91
CA PHE A 83 4.64 7.19 16.61
C PHE A 83 3.84 8.37 16.05
N GLU A 84 2.51 8.34 16.11
CA GLU A 84 1.65 9.44 15.66
C GLU A 84 1.95 10.72 16.44
N VAL A 85 2.01 10.64 17.78
CA VAL A 85 2.33 11.79 18.63
C VAL A 85 3.75 12.30 18.35
N CYS A 86 4.75 11.43 18.32
CA CYS A 86 6.13 11.81 18.07
C CYS A 86 6.32 12.43 16.69
N THR A 87 5.65 11.93 15.66
CA THR A 87 5.69 12.46 14.29
C THR A 87 5.21 13.92 14.27
N GLN A 88 4.15 14.24 15.01
CA GLN A 88 3.64 15.62 15.12
C GLN A 88 4.68 16.62 15.64
N PHE A 89 5.60 16.20 16.51
CA PHE A 89 6.55 17.11 17.16
C PHE A 89 7.99 17.00 16.64
N LEU A 90 8.43 15.81 16.23
CA LEU A 90 9.81 15.51 15.89
C LEU A 90 10.06 15.54 14.37
N THR A 91 9.03 15.42 13.54
CA THR A 91 9.17 15.45 12.07
C THR A 91 8.31 16.54 11.43
N PRO A 92 8.52 17.83 11.78
CA PRO A 92 7.64 18.93 11.38
C PRO A 92 7.47 19.09 9.86
N LYS A 93 8.44 18.65 9.06
CA LYS A 93 8.36 18.66 7.58
C LYS A 93 7.34 17.65 7.03
N LEU A 94 7.09 16.55 7.73
CA LEU A 94 6.12 15.52 7.34
C LEU A 94 4.71 15.84 7.86
N VAL A 95 4.59 16.64 8.92
CA VAL A 95 3.29 16.96 9.54
C VAL A 95 2.38 17.73 8.61
N LEU A 96 2.90 18.75 7.92
CA LEU A 96 2.09 19.56 7.02
C LEU A 96 1.42 18.73 5.91
N PRO A 97 2.14 17.94 5.10
CA PRO A 97 1.49 17.12 4.08
C PRO A 97 0.55 16.05 4.66
N ARG A 98 0.80 15.51 5.87
CA ARG A 98 -0.13 14.59 6.57
C ARG A 98 -1.46 15.25 6.95
N MET A 99 -1.49 16.57 7.12
CA MET A 99 -2.70 17.33 7.47
C MET A 99 -3.47 17.85 6.25
N MET A 100 -2.87 17.75 5.06
CA MET A 100 -3.48 18.20 3.81
C MET A 100 -4.34 17.08 3.21
N ASP A 101 -5.23 17.47 2.30
CA ASP A 101 -6.05 16.50 1.57
C ASP A 101 -5.16 15.60 0.71
N GLU A 102 -5.21 14.29 0.96
CA GLU A 102 -4.41 13.30 0.22
C GLU A 102 -4.67 13.35 -1.29
N GLY A 103 -5.87 13.76 -1.73
CA GLY A 103 -6.21 13.93 -3.14
C GLY A 103 -5.26 14.89 -3.88
N MET A 104 -4.59 15.80 -3.16
CA MET A 104 -3.55 16.64 -3.74
C MET A 104 -2.31 15.86 -4.17
N PHE A 105 -1.97 14.78 -3.45
CA PHE A 105 -0.70 14.07 -3.60
C PHE A 105 -0.87 12.69 -4.24
N ARG A 106 -2.04 12.05 -4.13
CA ARG A 106 -2.26 10.69 -4.66
C ARG A 106 -1.91 10.55 -6.15
N PRO A 107 -2.26 11.47 -7.07
CA PRO A 107 -1.80 11.36 -8.46
C PRO A 107 -0.28 11.25 -8.60
N LEU A 108 0.47 11.97 -7.74
CA LEU A 108 1.93 11.91 -7.73
C LEU A 108 2.42 10.58 -7.13
N ARG A 109 1.80 10.10 -6.06
CA ARG A 109 2.16 8.84 -5.40
C ARG A 109 1.76 7.58 -6.19
N TYR A 110 0.84 7.69 -7.15
CA TYR A 110 0.43 6.55 -7.97
C TYR A 110 1.10 6.52 -9.36
N CYS A 111 1.57 7.66 -9.89
CA CYS A 111 2.10 7.72 -11.26
C CYS A 111 3.31 6.81 -11.49
N TYR A 112 4.23 6.73 -10.53
CA TYR A 112 5.44 5.91 -10.62
C TYR A 112 5.19 4.42 -10.39
N ARG A 113 4.02 4.05 -9.86
CA ARG A 113 3.66 2.66 -9.57
C ARG A 113 2.94 1.98 -10.73
N THR A 114 2.63 2.72 -11.79
CA THR A 114 1.88 2.21 -12.96
C THR A 114 2.53 1.02 -13.68
N TRP A 115 3.86 0.89 -13.61
CA TRP A 115 4.56 -0.28 -14.16
C TRP A 115 4.44 -1.53 -13.28
N LYS A 116 4.23 -1.36 -11.97
CA LYS A 116 4.11 -2.44 -10.98
C LYS A 116 2.67 -2.85 -10.73
N ASP A 117 1.80 -1.86 -10.54
CA ASP A 117 0.42 -2.02 -10.08
C ASP A 117 -0.60 -1.76 -11.21
N CYS A 118 -0.16 -1.61 -12.46
CA CYS A 118 -0.94 -1.18 -13.62
C CYS A 118 -1.46 0.27 -13.56
N ALA A 119 -1.98 0.77 -14.69
CA ALA A 119 -2.42 2.16 -14.81
C ALA A 119 -3.80 2.44 -14.18
N VAL A 120 -4.53 1.41 -13.74
CA VAL A 120 -5.93 1.53 -13.29
C VAL A 120 -6.03 2.38 -12.03
N ALA A 121 -5.20 2.11 -11.02
CA ALA A 121 -5.20 2.90 -9.78
C ALA A 121 -4.84 4.37 -10.04
N PHE A 122 -3.80 4.61 -10.85
CA PHE A 122 -3.44 5.98 -11.23
C PHE A 122 -4.57 6.71 -11.98
N ARG A 123 -5.29 6.00 -12.86
CA ARG A 123 -6.46 6.57 -13.54
C ARG A 123 -7.59 6.90 -12.56
N GLN A 124 -7.82 6.09 -11.53
CA GLN A 124 -8.77 6.41 -10.47
C GLN A 124 -8.39 7.72 -9.77
N GLU A 125 -7.13 7.88 -9.36
CA GLU A 125 -6.66 9.10 -8.71
C GLU A 125 -6.81 10.35 -9.59
N LEU A 126 -6.57 10.23 -10.90
CA LEU A 126 -6.81 11.32 -11.84
C LEU A 126 -8.30 11.68 -11.95
N ILE A 127 -9.18 10.67 -11.97
CA ILE A 127 -10.63 10.88 -12.02
C ILE A 127 -11.12 11.56 -10.72
N GLU A 128 -10.71 11.09 -9.56
CA GLU A 128 -11.07 11.68 -8.26
C GLU A 128 -10.55 13.11 -8.14
N THR A 129 -9.26 13.33 -8.40
CA THR A 129 -8.66 14.67 -8.40
C THR A 129 -9.35 15.62 -9.37
N SER A 130 -9.81 15.14 -10.53
CA SER A 130 -10.55 15.98 -11.48
C SER A 130 -11.95 16.36 -11.02
N ARG A 131 -12.61 15.49 -10.24
CA ARG A 131 -13.92 15.76 -9.64
C ARG A 131 -13.81 16.76 -8.50
N ASP A 132 -12.78 16.61 -7.69
CA ASP A 132 -12.57 17.41 -6.47
C ASP A 132 -11.66 18.62 -6.72
N TRP A 133 -11.34 18.94 -7.99
CA TRP A 133 -10.37 19.97 -8.36
C TRP A 133 -10.60 21.33 -7.68
N GLU A 134 -11.85 21.80 -7.65
CA GLU A 134 -12.23 23.04 -6.98
C GLU A 134 -12.17 22.93 -5.44
N ALA A 135 -12.57 21.78 -4.89
CA ALA A 135 -12.54 21.51 -3.45
C ALA A 135 -11.10 21.42 -2.92
N LEU A 136 -10.18 20.91 -3.74
CA LEU A 136 -8.74 20.89 -3.50
C LEU A 136 -8.08 22.28 -3.66
N GLY A 137 -8.83 23.32 -4.01
CA GLY A 137 -8.30 24.68 -4.15
C GLY A 137 -7.29 24.85 -5.29
N LEU A 138 -7.28 23.94 -6.28
CA LEU A 138 -6.33 23.97 -7.38
C LEU A 138 -6.69 25.08 -8.38
N VAL A 139 -5.69 25.85 -8.79
CA VAL A 139 -5.89 27.02 -9.66
C VAL A 139 -6.16 26.62 -11.10
N GLY A 140 -7.18 27.22 -11.71
CA GLY A 140 -7.52 27.03 -13.12
C GLY A 140 -8.42 25.82 -13.35
N SER A 141 -8.61 25.45 -14.61
CA SER A 141 -9.36 24.23 -14.98
C SER A 141 -8.46 22.99 -14.90
N CYS A 142 -9.01 21.88 -14.42
CA CYS A 142 -8.31 20.60 -14.43
C CYS A 142 -7.83 20.25 -15.86
N PRO A 143 -6.53 19.93 -16.06
CA PRO A 143 -6.00 19.54 -17.37
C PRO A 143 -6.43 18.13 -17.78
N PHE A 144 -6.83 17.29 -16.82
CA PHE A 144 -7.37 15.96 -17.09
C PHE A 144 -8.84 16.09 -17.51
N VAL A 145 -9.12 15.67 -18.74
CA VAL A 145 -10.49 15.68 -19.26
C VAL A 145 -11.25 14.53 -18.61
N SER A 146 -12.33 14.85 -17.88
CA SER A 146 -13.17 13.83 -17.25
C SER A 146 -13.66 12.82 -18.29
N PRO A 147 -13.51 11.51 -18.04
CA PRO A 147 -13.98 10.48 -18.96
C PRO A 147 -15.50 10.54 -19.14
N ARG A 148 -15.97 10.04 -20.27
CA ARG A 148 -17.41 9.92 -20.59
C ARG A 148 -18.07 8.89 -19.65
N PRO A 149 -19.40 8.95 -19.46
CA PRO A 149 -20.11 7.99 -18.61
C PRO A 149 -19.86 6.51 -18.97
N GLU A 150 -19.70 6.21 -20.26
CA GLU A 150 -19.37 4.87 -20.76
C GLU A 150 -17.95 4.43 -20.36
N GLU A 151 -16.97 5.32 -20.51
CA GLU A 151 -15.57 5.09 -20.10
C GLU A 151 -15.47 4.94 -18.58
N LEU A 152 -16.23 5.74 -17.83
CA LEU A 152 -16.33 5.61 -16.37
C LEU A 152 -16.95 4.27 -15.96
N ALA A 153 -17.90 3.75 -16.71
CA ALA A 153 -18.49 2.44 -16.42
C ALA A 153 -17.51 1.29 -16.65
N VAL A 154 -16.69 1.38 -17.71
CA VAL A 154 -15.59 0.43 -17.95
C VAL A 154 -14.54 0.54 -16.84
N HIS A 155 -14.07 1.75 -16.55
CA HIS A 155 -13.07 1.99 -15.50
C HIS A 155 -13.52 1.51 -14.12
N ARG A 156 -14.80 1.68 -13.75
CA ARG A 156 -15.32 1.14 -12.48
C ARG A 156 -15.16 -0.38 -12.37
N LYS A 157 -15.33 -1.11 -13.48
CA LYS A 157 -15.12 -2.57 -13.49
C LYS A 157 -13.63 -2.89 -13.36
N GLU A 158 -12.78 -2.24 -14.15
CA GLU A 158 -11.32 -2.40 -14.07
C GLU A 158 -10.78 -2.11 -12.66
N TYR A 159 -11.25 -1.04 -12.03
CA TYR A 159 -10.83 -0.64 -10.69
C TYR A 159 -11.23 -1.66 -9.63
N ARG A 160 -12.43 -2.24 -9.71
CA ARG A 160 -12.86 -3.32 -8.80
C ARG A 160 -12.02 -4.58 -8.97
N CYS A 161 -11.69 -4.97 -10.21
CA CYS A 161 -10.77 -6.09 -10.44
C CYS A 161 -9.39 -5.78 -9.83
N PHE A 162 -8.91 -4.54 -9.97
CA PHE A 162 -7.67 -4.10 -9.33
C PHE A 162 -7.74 -4.19 -7.79
N GLU A 163 -8.81 -3.71 -7.16
CA GLU A 163 -9.02 -3.81 -5.71
C GLU A 163 -9.07 -5.27 -5.24
N ALA A 164 -9.78 -6.13 -5.98
CA ALA A 164 -9.84 -7.56 -5.70
C ALA A 164 -8.44 -8.21 -5.76
N ALA A 165 -7.64 -7.89 -6.77
CA ALA A 165 -6.26 -8.37 -6.89
C ALA A 165 -5.37 -7.92 -5.72
N GLN A 166 -5.48 -6.64 -5.30
CA GLN A 166 -4.70 -6.13 -4.17
C GLN A 166 -5.12 -6.78 -2.84
N ASN A 167 -6.43 -6.95 -2.61
CA ASN A 167 -6.94 -7.64 -1.43
C ASN A 167 -6.48 -9.10 -1.40
N LEU A 168 -6.61 -9.83 -2.52
CA LEU A 168 -6.11 -11.20 -2.66
C LEU A 168 -4.62 -11.28 -2.33
N LYS A 169 -3.80 -10.39 -2.89
CA LYS A 169 -2.36 -10.36 -2.62
C LYS A 169 -2.05 -10.13 -1.14
N ARG A 170 -2.74 -9.16 -0.50
CA ARG A 170 -2.59 -8.90 0.94
C ARG A 170 -2.95 -10.13 1.75
N ASP A 171 -4.07 -10.78 1.43
CA ASP A 171 -4.59 -11.90 2.20
C ASP A 171 -3.67 -13.13 2.05
N LEU A 172 -3.14 -13.37 0.84
CA LEU A 172 -2.12 -14.39 0.60
C LEU A 172 -0.80 -14.09 1.32
N SER A 173 -0.41 -12.81 1.45
CA SER A 173 0.81 -12.40 2.17
C SER A 173 0.74 -12.61 3.69
N ASN A 174 -0.47 -12.80 4.24
CA ASN A 174 -0.66 -13.10 5.66
C ASN A 174 -0.56 -14.60 5.97
N LEU A 175 -0.43 -15.45 4.94
CA LEU A 175 -0.33 -16.89 5.14
C LEU A 175 1.08 -17.25 5.61
N PRO A 176 1.20 -18.16 6.58
CA PRO A 176 2.50 -18.61 7.06
C PRO A 176 3.28 -19.25 5.91
N ASP A 177 4.60 -19.04 5.92
CA ASP A 177 5.59 -19.67 5.03
C ASP A 177 5.79 -19.09 3.62
N CYS A 178 5.11 -17.99 3.26
CA CYS A 178 5.39 -17.25 2.01
C CYS A 178 5.68 -15.77 2.30
N ALA A 179 6.85 -15.27 1.85
CA ALA A 179 7.11 -13.84 1.92
C ALA A 179 6.15 -13.07 0.99
N SER A 180 5.90 -11.78 1.27
CA SER A 180 4.95 -10.94 0.51
C SER A 180 5.27 -10.77 -0.99
N ASP A 181 6.49 -11.14 -1.39
CA ASP A 181 6.98 -11.15 -2.78
C ASP A 181 6.93 -12.54 -3.43
N GLY A 182 6.36 -13.55 -2.75
CA GLY A 182 6.30 -14.93 -3.22
C GLY A 182 7.57 -15.74 -2.96
N TRP A 183 8.56 -15.17 -2.27
CA TRP A 183 9.81 -15.89 -2.00
C TRP A 183 9.62 -16.97 -0.95
N VAL A 184 10.15 -18.16 -1.25
CA VAL A 184 10.26 -19.29 -0.31
C VAL A 184 11.64 -19.94 -0.41
N PRO A 185 12.18 -20.50 0.68
CA PRO A 185 13.41 -21.29 0.64
C PRO A 185 13.32 -22.48 -0.34
N PRO A 186 14.41 -22.86 -1.02
CA PRO A 186 14.42 -24.00 -1.95
C PRO A 186 13.94 -25.31 -1.32
N GLU A 187 14.16 -25.50 -0.02
CA GLU A 187 13.82 -26.71 0.72
C GLU A 187 12.32 -26.94 0.81
N ILE A 188 11.51 -25.86 0.76
CA ILE A 188 10.05 -25.92 0.86
C ILE A 188 9.36 -25.60 -0.48
N TRP A 189 10.11 -25.43 -1.57
CA TRP A 189 9.57 -25.02 -2.87
C TRP A 189 8.46 -25.95 -3.39
N GLU A 190 8.67 -27.26 -3.31
CA GLU A 190 7.68 -28.24 -3.76
C GLU A 190 6.39 -28.20 -2.93
N GLU A 191 6.50 -27.97 -1.62
CA GLU A 191 5.36 -27.82 -0.73
C GLU A 191 4.63 -26.49 -0.99
N ALA A 192 5.35 -25.40 -1.19
CA ALA A 192 4.79 -24.10 -1.54
C ALA A 192 3.99 -24.14 -2.86
N LYS A 193 4.46 -24.86 -3.88
CA LYS A 193 3.70 -25.07 -5.14
C LYS A 193 2.38 -25.81 -4.89
N LEU A 194 2.39 -26.85 -4.07
CA LEU A 194 1.19 -27.61 -3.73
C LEU A 194 0.20 -26.75 -2.92
N GLN A 195 0.70 -25.96 -1.97
CA GLN A 195 -0.10 -25.03 -1.19
C GLN A 195 -0.71 -23.93 -2.08
N ASN A 196 0.07 -23.32 -2.98
CA ASN A 196 -0.43 -22.34 -3.94
C ASN A 196 -1.58 -22.91 -4.80
N LYS A 197 -1.40 -24.12 -5.34
CA LYS A 197 -2.46 -24.81 -6.10
C LYS A 197 -3.70 -25.06 -5.24
N ALA A 198 -3.53 -25.59 -4.02
CA ALA A 198 -4.64 -25.86 -3.13
C ALA A 198 -5.42 -24.58 -2.74
N MET A 199 -4.72 -23.46 -2.56
CA MET A 199 -5.35 -22.15 -2.31
C MET A 199 -6.13 -21.65 -3.52
N PHE A 200 -5.55 -21.76 -4.71
CA PHE A 200 -6.23 -21.42 -5.96
C PHE A 200 -7.50 -22.25 -6.13
N ASP A 201 -7.40 -23.58 -5.99
CA ASP A 201 -8.54 -24.50 -6.11
C ASP A 201 -9.62 -24.18 -5.07
N GLY A 202 -9.23 -23.90 -3.82
CA GLY A 202 -10.16 -23.52 -2.75
C GLY A 202 -10.89 -22.20 -3.05
N MET A 203 -10.17 -21.18 -3.52
CA MET A 203 -10.76 -19.91 -3.91
C MET A 203 -11.67 -20.05 -5.13
N LEU A 204 -11.26 -20.85 -6.12
CA LEU A 204 -12.06 -21.14 -7.29
C LEU A 204 -13.37 -21.83 -6.92
N GLN A 205 -13.33 -22.81 -6.01
CA GLN A 205 -14.54 -23.44 -5.49
C GLN A 205 -15.45 -22.42 -4.79
N ALA A 206 -14.90 -21.50 -4.00
CA ALA A 206 -15.69 -20.45 -3.34
C ALA A 206 -16.37 -19.51 -4.36
N VAL A 207 -15.66 -19.12 -5.44
CA VAL A 207 -16.21 -18.31 -6.54
C VAL A 207 -17.34 -19.07 -7.25
N LEU A 208 -17.12 -20.33 -7.63
CA LEU A 208 -18.08 -21.12 -8.40
C LEU A 208 -19.32 -21.55 -7.61
N THR A 209 -19.20 -21.67 -6.28
CA THR A 209 -20.31 -22.06 -5.39
C THR A 209 -21.10 -20.87 -4.85
N ASN A 210 -20.69 -19.64 -5.17
CA ASN A 210 -21.44 -18.44 -4.79
C ASN A 210 -22.68 -18.30 -5.68
N GLU A 211 -23.85 -18.69 -5.15
CA GLU A 211 -25.12 -18.71 -5.89
C GLU A 211 -25.75 -17.31 -6.07
N ASP A 212 -25.37 -16.32 -5.25
CA ASP A 212 -25.87 -14.94 -5.31
C ASP A 212 -24.71 -13.93 -5.18
N PRO A 213 -23.80 -13.88 -6.18
CA PRO A 213 -22.73 -12.90 -6.18
C PRO A 213 -23.33 -11.50 -6.30
N ASN A 214 -22.82 -10.57 -5.50
CA ASN A 214 -23.19 -9.16 -5.63
C ASN A 214 -23.02 -8.72 -7.10
N GLU A 215 -23.93 -7.90 -7.63
CA GLU A 215 -23.82 -7.36 -9.00
C GLU A 215 -22.45 -6.71 -9.26
N ASP A 216 -21.84 -6.20 -8.20
CA ASP A 216 -20.55 -5.53 -8.22
C ASP A 216 -19.33 -6.45 -8.05
N GLU A 217 -19.51 -7.76 -7.84
CA GLU A 217 -18.44 -8.75 -7.68
C GLU A 217 -17.60 -8.86 -8.98
N PRO A 218 -16.29 -8.55 -8.92
CA PRO A 218 -15.43 -8.55 -10.11
C PRO A 218 -14.97 -9.94 -10.53
N ILE A 219 -14.97 -10.94 -9.64
CA ILE A 219 -14.46 -12.29 -9.92
C ILE A 219 -15.62 -13.28 -9.94
N ARG A 220 -15.95 -13.80 -11.12
CA ARG A 220 -17.16 -14.63 -11.30
C ARG A 220 -16.88 -16.03 -11.82
N ASP A 221 -15.74 -16.22 -12.47
CA ASP A 221 -15.36 -17.50 -13.03
C ASP A 221 -13.86 -17.76 -12.87
N GLU A 222 -13.43 -18.92 -13.37
CA GLU A 222 -12.03 -19.34 -13.32
C GLU A 222 -11.10 -18.38 -14.06
N ARG A 223 -11.56 -17.79 -15.16
CA ARG A 223 -10.74 -16.89 -15.95
C ARG A 223 -10.46 -15.60 -15.19
N ASP A 224 -11.50 -15.01 -14.60
CA ASP A 224 -11.34 -13.80 -13.79
C ASP A 224 -10.38 -14.04 -12.63
N LEU A 225 -10.49 -15.19 -11.95
CA LEU A 225 -9.61 -15.53 -10.83
C LEU A 225 -8.17 -15.73 -11.30
N ARG A 226 -7.94 -16.42 -12.43
CA ARG A 226 -6.61 -16.58 -13.02
C ARG A 226 -5.97 -15.25 -13.40
N ASP A 227 -6.76 -14.30 -13.90
CA ASP A 227 -6.26 -12.99 -14.32
C ASP A 227 -5.75 -12.14 -13.14
N ILE A 228 -6.26 -12.37 -11.93
CA ILE A 228 -5.81 -11.66 -10.71
C ILE A 228 -4.89 -12.47 -9.81
N TRP A 229 -4.68 -13.76 -10.10
CA TRP A 229 -3.87 -14.63 -9.24
C TRP A 229 -2.40 -14.23 -9.30
N PRO A 230 -1.72 -13.97 -8.16
CA PRO A 230 -0.40 -13.35 -8.18
C PRO A 230 0.77 -14.32 -8.45
N PHE A 231 0.53 -15.63 -8.47
CA PHE A 231 1.57 -16.65 -8.57
C PHE A 231 1.37 -17.57 -9.77
N ASP A 232 2.46 -18.09 -10.34
CA ASP A 232 2.35 -19.08 -11.40
C ASP A 232 1.67 -20.36 -10.87
N LEU A 233 0.68 -20.84 -11.62
CA LEU A 233 0.05 -22.12 -11.33
C LEU A 233 0.84 -23.22 -12.06
N PRO A 234 1.12 -24.36 -11.41
CA PRO A 234 1.85 -25.44 -12.06
C PRO A 234 1.09 -25.93 -13.29
N ASP A 235 1.81 -26.12 -14.40
CA ASP A 235 1.28 -26.71 -15.62
C ASP A 235 0.63 -28.07 -15.31
N GLU A 236 -0.54 -28.33 -15.91
CA GLU A 236 -1.26 -29.61 -15.80
C GLU A 236 -0.48 -30.79 -16.43
#